data_AF-A0A7I7PGA6-F1
#
_entry.id   AF-A0A7I7PGA6-F1
#
_cell.length_a   1.000
_cell.length_b   1.000
_cell.length_c   1.000
_cell.angle_alpha   90.00
_cell.angle_beta   90.00
_cell.angle_gamma   90.00
#
_symmetry.space_group_name_H-M   'P 1'
#
loop_
_entity.id
_entity.type
_entity.pdbx_description
1 polymer ?
#
loop_
_entity_poly.entity_id
_entity_poly.type
_entity_poly.pdbx_seq_one_letter_code
_entity_poly.pdbx_strand_id
1 'polypeptide(L)'
;MHPIGGGAYLPMINALGRAGHHVIYCNSRFRGTDSALLMEKVVEDLGKCIKDAKKRLGYQKVVLAGWSGGGSLSLFYQQQAQDPTVTCSPSGDGPDLTQLDLPAADGIMLLAAHISRHGTLTEWLNASILDESDPSNRDPELDLYNPDNPNQPPYSEEFLARYRHAQIERNRRITAWVKDKLSELKAAGRPDDEFCFVVHGTMADPRWLDPSVDPNERTPGSCYLGDPQVVNMSPVGLARFCTLRSWLSQWSYDDAHGDGITCGCDIAVPALVIGNLADDACTPSHTCRLFEAIGHPNKEMHEIPGATHYYAGPDQRDKLGQAVDIISDWLARHDFAETQ
;
A
#
# COMPACT_ATOMS: atom_id res chain seq x y z
N MET A 1 3.58 11.65 1.08
CA MET A 1 2.11 11.65 0.86
C MET A 1 1.59 10.24 1.08
N HIS A 2 0.37 10.04 1.57
CA HIS A 2 -0.31 8.75 1.57
C HIS A 2 -1.57 8.85 0.69
N PRO A 3 -1.96 7.81 -0.10
CA PRO A 3 -3.08 7.91 -1.05
C PRO A 3 -4.37 8.48 -0.46
N ILE A 4 -4.73 8.05 0.77
CA ILE A 4 -5.93 8.50 1.50
C ILE A 4 -5.64 9.19 2.84
N GLY A 5 -4.37 9.27 3.25
CA GLY A 5 -4.05 9.54 4.65
C GLY A 5 -4.14 11.02 5.03
N GLY A 6 -4.50 11.30 6.27
CA GLY A 6 -4.26 12.59 6.95
C GLY A 6 -3.00 12.49 7.80
N GLY A 7 -1.83 12.72 7.21
CA GLY A 7 -0.53 12.38 7.80
C GLY A 7 -0.09 13.16 9.02
N ALA A 8 -0.80 14.22 9.43
CA ALA A 8 -0.45 15.00 10.63
C ALA A 8 -0.32 14.15 11.92
N TYR A 9 -0.95 12.97 11.94
CA TYR A 9 -0.90 12.03 13.05
C TYR A 9 0.14 10.92 12.91
N LEU A 10 0.81 10.79 11.75
CA LEU A 10 1.83 9.77 11.56
C LEU A 10 3.04 10.07 12.45
N PRO A 11 3.54 9.10 13.23
CA PRO A 11 4.57 9.32 14.25
C PRO A 11 5.84 9.90 13.65
N MET A 12 6.23 9.42 12.47
CA MET A 12 7.49 9.77 11.82
C MET A 12 7.55 11.22 11.34
N ILE A 13 6.41 11.79 10.94
CA ILE A 13 6.37 13.18 10.48
C ILE A 13 6.78 14.12 11.61
N ASN A 14 6.20 13.92 12.80
CA ASN A 14 6.51 14.71 13.98
C ASN A 14 7.90 14.39 14.52
N ALA A 15 8.33 13.13 14.47
CA ALA A 15 9.63 12.72 14.98
C ALA A 15 10.80 13.26 14.14
N LEU A 16 10.73 13.17 12.81
CA LEU A 16 11.73 13.75 11.92
C LEU A 16 11.78 15.28 12.03
N GLY A 17 10.62 15.93 12.15
CA GLY A 17 10.57 17.38 12.40
C GLY A 17 11.25 17.79 13.72
N ARG A 18 11.10 16.99 14.78
CA ARG A 18 11.80 17.22 16.06
C ARG A 18 13.30 16.92 15.99
N ALA A 19 13.72 16.01 15.12
CA ALA A 19 15.12 15.74 14.85
C ALA A 19 15.79 16.80 13.95
N GLY A 20 15.05 17.84 13.53
CA GLY A 20 15.58 18.96 12.74
C GLY A 20 15.43 18.79 11.22
N HIS A 21 14.76 17.73 10.76
CA HIS A 21 14.51 17.55 9.31
C HIS A 21 13.34 18.37 8.84
N HIS A 22 13.43 18.89 7.62
CA HIS A 22 12.34 19.59 6.97
C HIS A 22 11.36 18.56 6.38
N VAL A 23 10.14 18.50 6.92
CA VAL A 23 9.12 17.51 6.51
C VAL A 23 7.91 18.21 5.89
N ILE A 24 7.57 17.81 4.65
CA ILE A 24 6.34 18.25 3.99
C ILE A 24 5.38 17.07 3.92
N TYR A 25 4.20 17.22 4.55
CA TYR A 25 3.09 16.32 4.31
C TYR A 25 2.07 16.95 3.37
N CYS A 26 1.86 16.32 2.22
CA CYS A 26 0.83 16.68 1.26
C CYS A 26 -0.30 15.64 1.31
N ASN A 27 -1.55 16.14 1.36
CA ASN A 27 -2.73 15.32 1.13
C ASN A 27 -2.93 15.16 -0.38
N SER A 28 -3.46 14.01 -0.81
CA SER A 28 -4.07 13.90 -2.14
C SER A 28 -5.44 14.61 -2.15
N ARG A 29 -6.03 14.76 -3.34
CA ARG A 29 -7.44 15.17 -3.49
C ARG A 29 -8.45 14.18 -2.88
N PHE A 30 -7.99 12.99 -2.49
CA PHE A 30 -8.78 11.89 -1.93
C PHE A 30 -8.56 11.69 -0.42
N ARG A 31 -8.22 12.76 0.31
CA ARG A 31 -8.02 12.70 1.76
C ARG A 31 -9.22 12.07 2.47
N GLY A 32 -8.98 10.97 3.19
CA GLY A 32 -9.99 10.26 3.97
C GLY A 32 -10.96 9.41 3.17
N THR A 33 -10.74 9.23 1.85
CA THR A 33 -11.66 8.48 0.99
C THR A 33 -10.91 7.68 -0.08
N ASP A 34 -10.97 6.35 -0.03
CA ASP A 34 -10.47 5.47 -1.10
C ASP A 34 -11.53 5.14 -2.15
N SER A 35 -12.81 5.32 -1.85
CA SER A 35 -13.92 4.82 -2.67
C SER A 35 -13.96 5.29 -4.12
N ALA A 36 -13.44 6.48 -4.40
CA ALA A 36 -13.33 7.05 -5.75
C ALA A 36 -11.88 7.37 -6.15
N LEU A 37 -10.90 6.90 -5.37
CA LEU A 37 -9.49 7.20 -5.59
C LEU A 37 -8.99 6.52 -6.86
N LEU A 38 -8.24 7.28 -7.68
CA LEU A 38 -7.41 6.75 -8.76
C LEU A 38 -5.95 7.05 -8.44
N MET A 39 -5.10 6.03 -8.45
CA MET A 39 -3.66 6.14 -8.14
C MET A 39 -2.95 7.12 -9.08
N GLU A 40 -3.32 7.13 -10.35
CA GLU A 40 -2.75 8.03 -11.37
C GLU A 40 -3.04 9.51 -11.03
N LYS A 41 -4.23 9.81 -10.50
CA LYS A 41 -4.57 11.16 -10.03
C LYS A 41 -3.78 11.54 -8.76
N VAL A 42 -3.45 10.56 -7.91
CA VAL A 42 -2.59 10.78 -6.74
C VAL A 42 -1.14 11.05 -7.14
N VAL A 43 -0.64 10.40 -8.20
CA VAL A 43 0.67 10.71 -8.80
C VAL A 43 0.72 12.16 -9.28
N GLU A 44 -0.32 12.61 -10.00
CA GLU A 44 -0.44 14.03 -10.39
C GLU A 44 -0.38 14.97 -9.17
N ASP A 45 -1.15 14.68 -8.11
CA ASP A 45 -1.18 15.49 -6.89
C ASP A 45 0.19 15.55 -6.19
N LEU A 46 0.88 14.41 -6.10
CA LEU A 46 2.24 14.34 -5.55
C LEU A 46 3.21 15.18 -6.38
N GLY A 47 3.10 15.15 -7.71
CA GLY A 47 3.90 15.98 -8.61
C GLY A 47 3.69 17.48 -8.38
N LYS A 48 2.45 17.91 -8.13
CA LYS A 48 2.15 19.30 -7.76
C LYS A 48 2.80 19.69 -6.42
N CYS A 49 2.78 18.80 -5.43
CA CYS A 49 3.44 19.02 -4.15
C CYS A 49 4.96 19.19 -4.29
N ILE A 50 5.63 18.31 -5.05
CA ILE A 50 7.08 18.41 -5.28
C ILE A 50 7.43 19.69 -6.05
N LYS A 51 6.64 20.06 -7.07
CA LYS A 51 6.83 21.34 -7.79
C LYS A 51 6.74 22.54 -6.86
N ASP A 52 5.76 22.56 -5.98
CA ASP A 52 5.55 23.66 -5.05
C ASP A 52 6.70 23.75 -4.02
N ALA A 53 7.17 22.59 -3.51
CA ALA A 53 8.35 22.53 -2.65
C ALA A 53 9.61 23.10 -3.36
N LYS A 54 9.85 22.71 -4.62
CA LYS A 54 11.00 23.21 -5.39
C LYS A 54 10.87 24.70 -5.77
N LYS A 55 9.70 25.13 -6.29
CA LYS A 55 9.51 26.48 -6.84
C LYS A 55 9.19 27.55 -5.80
N ARG A 56 8.27 27.28 -4.87
CA ARG A 56 7.79 28.28 -3.91
C ARG A 56 8.58 28.26 -2.62
N LEU A 57 8.95 27.06 -2.14
CA LEU A 57 9.70 26.91 -0.89
C LEU A 57 11.23 26.85 -1.09
N GLY A 58 11.70 26.69 -2.34
CA GLY A 58 13.11 26.77 -2.68
C GLY A 58 13.94 25.52 -2.39
N TYR A 59 13.31 24.38 -2.06
CA TYR A 59 14.02 23.13 -1.81
C TYR A 59 14.74 22.63 -3.07
N GLN A 60 16.03 22.33 -2.96
CA GLN A 60 16.83 21.82 -4.08
C GLN A 60 16.70 20.30 -4.20
N LYS A 61 16.78 19.59 -3.07
CA LYS A 61 16.64 18.13 -2.99
C LYS A 61 15.34 17.75 -2.30
N VAL A 62 14.68 16.71 -2.79
CA VAL A 62 13.45 16.15 -2.23
C VAL A 62 13.62 14.65 -2.10
N VAL A 63 13.39 14.12 -0.89
CA VAL A 63 13.32 12.67 -0.65
C VAL A 63 11.85 12.27 -0.48
N LEU A 64 11.40 11.27 -1.23
CA LEU A 64 10.06 10.71 -1.05
C LEU A 64 10.03 9.78 0.16
N ALA A 65 9.28 10.14 1.18
CA ALA A 65 9.03 9.32 2.37
C ALA A 65 7.66 8.62 2.26
N GLY A 66 7.67 7.34 1.87
CA GLY A 66 6.50 6.51 1.69
C GLY A 66 6.23 5.60 2.90
N TRP A 67 5.18 5.91 3.66
CA TRP A 67 4.72 5.07 4.79
C TRP A 67 3.56 4.17 4.38
N SER A 68 3.57 2.87 4.71
CA SER A 68 2.46 1.95 4.36
C SER A 68 2.13 2.05 2.86
N GLY A 69 0.89 2.37 2.49
CA GLY A 69 0.50 2.59 1.08
C GLY A 69 1.06 3.83 0.42
N GLY A 70 1.73 4.71 1.16
CA GLY A 70 2.58 5.76 0.60
C GLY A 70 3.85 5.22 -0.03
N GLY A 71 4.29 4.00 0.33
CA GLY A 71 5.48 3.35 -0.24
C GLY A 71 5.30 3.03 -1.72
N SER A 72 4.29 2.22 -2.05
CA SER A 72 3.99 1.88 -3.45
C SER A 72 3.62 3.10 -4.29
N LEU A 73 2.95 4.10 -3.70
CA LEU A 73 2.73 5.40 -4.35
C LEU A 73 4.04 6.11 -4.68
N SER A 74 5.00 6.13 -3.75
CA SER A 74 6.28 6.83 -3.95
C SER A 74 7.10 6.17 -5.06
N LEU A 75 7.10 4.84 -5.11
CA LEU A 75 7.76 4.07 -6.17
C LEU A 75 7.08 4.30 -7.52
N PHE A 76 5.75 4.24 -7.58
CA PHE A 76 5.00 4.50 -8.80
C PHE A 76 5.20 5.93 -9.32
N TYR A 77 5.13 6.92 -8.42
CA TYR A 77 5.42 8.31 -8.78
C TYR A 77 6.84 8.45 -9.34
N GLN A 78 7.84 7.90 -8.66
CA GLN A 78 9.23 8.09 -9.06
C GLN A 78 9.53 7.43 -10.41
N GLN A 79 9.01 6.22 -10.65
CA GLN A 79 9.13 5.56 -11.95
C GLN A 79 8.57 6.47 -13.05
N GLN A 80 7.35 6.98 -12.89
CA GLN A 80 6.70 7.82 -13.90
C GLN A 80 7.31 9.23 -14.01
N ALA A 81 7.97 9.73 -12.96
CA ALA A 81 8.71 10.99 -13.02
C ALA A 81 10.07 10.86 -13.72
N GLN A 82 10.65 9.65 -13.74
CA GLN A 82 11.91 9.36 -14.42
C GLN A 82 11.70 8.94 -15.89
N ASP A 83 10.75 8.05 -16.13
CA ASP A 83 10.41 7.51 -17.45
C ASP A 83 8.89 7.31 -17.56
N PRO A 84 8.14 8.36 -17.96
CA PRO A 84 6.69 8.29 -17.98
C PRO A 84 6.18 7.39 -19.12
N THR A 85 5.38 6.39 -18.77
CA THR A 85 4.84 5.39 -19.70
C THR A 85 3.33 5.24 -19.62
N VAL A 86 2.71 5.64 -18.52
CA VAL A 86 1.26 5.47 -18.29
C VAL A 86 0.48 6.62 -18.94
N THR A 87 -0.31 6.30 -19.96
CA THR A 87 -1.13 7.27 -20.72
C THR A 87 -2.57 7.39 -20.27
N CYS A 88 -3.06 6.45 -19.47
CA CYS A 88 -4.40 6.47 -18.88
C CYS A 88 -4.44 5.54 -17.65
N SER A 89 -5.49 5.68 -16.85
CA SER A 89 -5.83 4.71 -15.80
C SER A 89 -6.22 3.37 -16.44
N PRO A 90 -6.28 2.28 -15.65
CA PRO A 90 -6.73 0.98 -16.15
C PRO A 90 -8.18 0.95 -16.68
N SER A 91 -9.03 1.93 -16.32
CA SER A 91 -10.36 2.11 -16.91
C SER A 91 -10.35 2.86 -18.24
N GLY A 92 -9.18 3.32 -18.71
CA GLY A 92 -9.00 4.05 -19.97
C GLY A 92 -9.28 5.55 -19.87
N ASP A 93 -9.66 6.07 -18.69
CA ASP A 93 -9.79 7.49 -18.43
C ASP A 93 -8.49 8.11 -17.91
N GLY A 94 -8.41 9.44 -17.86
CA GLY A 94 -7.18 10.13 -17.47
C GLY A 94 -6.81 10.01 -15.97
N PRO A 95 -5.64 10.54 -15.58
CA PRO A 95 -4.74 11.38 -16.38
C PRO A 95 -3.78 10.58 -17.28
N ASP A 96 -3.22 11.27 -18.29
CA ASP A 96 -2.04 10.82 -19.05
C ASP A 96 -0.79 11.35 -18.35
N LEU A 97 -0.04 10.46 -17.69
CA LEU A 97 1.16 10.84 -16.93
C LEU A 97 2.32 11.26 -17.85
N THR A 98 2.33 10.84 -19.11
CA THR A 98 3.34 11.23 -20.11
C THR A 98 3.26 12.70 -20.54
N GLN A 99 2.10 13.31 -20.33
CA GLN A 99 1.87 14.73 -20.61
C GLN A 99 2.08 15.61 -19.37
N LEU A 100 2.36 15.01 -18.21
CA LEU A 100 2.63 15.73 -16.98
C LEU A 100 4.14 15.96 -16.85
N ASP A 101 4.52 17.21 -16.62
CA ASP A 101 5.86 17.54 -16.12
C ASP A 101 5.91 17.06 -14.65
N LEU A 102 6.46 15.89 -14.36
CA LEU A 102 6.58 15.35 -12.99
C LEU A 102 8.04 15.48 -12.53
N PRO A 103 8.38 16.32 -11.55
CA PRO A 103 9.76 16.42 -11.09
C PRO A 103 10.14 15.14 -10.34
N ALA A 104 11.20 14.47 -10.79
CA ALA A 104 11.79 13.37 -10.04
C ALA A 104 12.28 13.84 -8.66
N ALA A 105 12.16 12.96 -7.69
CA ALA A 105 12.80 13.09 -6.38
C ALA A 105 14.25 12.62 -6.46
N ASP A 106 15.03 13.00 -5.45
CA ASP A 106 16.48 12.79 -5.37
C ASP A 106 16.83 11.53 -4.56
N GLY A 107 15.88 11.01 -3.79
CA GLY A 107 15.99 9.76 -3.04
C GLY A 107 14.61 9.22 -2.62
N ILE A 108 14.56 7.95 -2.24
CA ILE A 108 13.35 7.29 -1.73
C ILE A 108 13.61 6.69 -0.36
N MET A 109 12.63 6.82 0.53
CA MET A 109 12.59 6.16 1.81
C MET A 109 11.23 5.47 1.98
N LEU A 110 11.25 4.17 2.23
CA LEU A 110 10.08 3.34 2.47
C LEU A 110 10.05 2.93 3.94
N LEU A 111 8.92 3.19 4.62
CA LEU A 111 8.78 2.99 6.06
C LEU A 111 7.54 2.15 6.34
N ALA A 112 7.71 0.95 6.89
CA ALA A 112 6.60 0.02 7.14
C ALA A 112 5.67 -0.05 5.91
N ALA A 113 6.26 -0.15 4.72
CA ALA A 113 5.57 0.00 3.45
C ALA A 113 5.02 -1.35 2.96
N HIS A 114 3.85 -1.32 2.33
CA HIS A 114 3.32 -2.50 1.64
C HIS A 114 3.66 -2.44 0.14
N ILE A 115 3.71 -3.61 -0.50
CA ILE A 115 4.12 -3.77 -1.90
C ILE A 115 3.22 -2.99 -2.87
N SER A 116 1.91 -3.01 -2.63
CA SER A 116 0.92 -2.35 -3.46
C SER A 116 -0.46 -2.42 -2.80
N ARG A 117 -1.40 -1.60 -3.26
CA ARG A 117 -2.78 -1.65 -2.75
C ARG A 117 -3.49 -2.94 -3.20
N HIS A 118 -3.37 -3.30 -4.47
CA HIS A 118 -4.00 -4.49 -5.06
C HIS A 118 -3.39 -5.79 -4.55
N GLY A 119 -2.07 -5.88 -4.43
CA GLY A 119 -1.39 -7.07 -3.90
C GLY A 119 -1.75 -7.31 -2.43
N THR A 120 -1.67 -6.26 -1.60
CA THR A 120 -2.00 -6.35 -0.18
C THR A 120 -3.48 -6.68 0.04
N LEU A 121 -4.40 -6.00 -0.65
CA LEU A 121 -5.82 -6.33 -0.57
C LEU A 121 -6.07 -7.78 -0.97
N THR A 122 -5.46 -8.24 -2.07
CA THR A 122 -5.65 -9.62 -2.56
C THR A 122 -5.16 -10.63 -1.53
N GLU A 123 -3.99 -10.42 -0.93
CA GLU A 123 -3.50 -11.24 0.19
C GLU A 123 -4.44 -11.21 1.42
N TRP A 124 -5.33 -10.23 1.54
CA TRP A 124 -6.29 -10.12 2.65
C TRP A 124 -7.73 -10.50 2.30
N LEU A 125 -8.05 -10.79 1.02
CA LEU A 125 -9.39 -11.21 0.63
C LEU A 125 -9.75 -12.53 1.33
N ASN A 126 -10.97 -12.62 1.84
CA ASN A 126 -11.52 -13.89 2.30
C ASN A 126 -11.75 -14.79 1.09
N ALA A 127 -10.91 -15.81 0.94
CA ALA A 127 -10.95 -16.71 -0.21
C ALA A 127 -12.20 -17.61 -0.22
N SER A 128 -12.88 -17.75 0.93
CA SER A 128 -14.07 -18.60 1.03
C SER A 128 -15.28 -18.03 0.31
N ILE A 129 -15.38 -16.72 0.09
CA ILE A 129 -16.59 -16.11 -0.49
C ILE A 129 -16.75 -16.55 -1.97
N LEU A 130 -17.84 -17.26 -2.24
CA LEU A 130 -18.15 -17.82 -3.56
C LEU A 130 -19.01 -16.88 -4.42
N ASP A 131 -19.83 -16.06 -3.77
CA ASP A 131 -20.74 -15.11 -4.42
C ASP A 131 -20.59 -13.72 -3.78
N GLU A 132 -20.20 -12.72 -4.56
CA GLU A 132 -20.04 -11.35 -4.07
C GLU A 132 -21.37 -10.67 -3.72
N SER A 133 -22.50 -11.18 -4.23
CA SER A 133 -23.84 -10.70 -3.90
C SER A 133 -24.42 -11.35 -2.63
N ASP A 134 -23.86 -12.49 -2.21
CA ASP A 134 -24.21 -13.18 -0.98
C ASP A 134 -22.92 -13.63 -0.23
N PRO A 135 -22.34 -12.76 0.63
CA PRO A 135 -21.11 -13.08 1.36
C PRO A 135 -21.27 -14.17 2.44
N SER A 136 -22.49 -14.70 2.63
CA SER A 136 -22.74 -15.87 3.47
C SER A 136 -22.50 -17.20 2.74
N ASN A 137 -22.54 -17.19 1.40
CA ASN A 137 -22.19 -18.33 0.57
C ASN A 137 -20.67 -18.52 0.52
N ARG A 138 -20.18 -19.52 1.25
CA ARG A 138 -18.74 -19.74 1.50
C ARG A 138 -18.30 -21.18 1.26
N ASP A 139 -17.08 -21.35 0.77
CA ASP A 139 -16.36 -22.62 0.83
C ASP A 139 -15.89 -22.88 2.27
N PRO A 140 -16.45 -23.90 2.96
CA PRO A 140 -16.11 -24.18 4.36
C PRO A 140 -14.65 -24.60 4.58
N GLU A 141 -13.96 -25.12 3.56
CA GLU A 141 -12.55 -25.50 3.66
C GLU A 141 -11.61 -24.30 3.50
N LEU A 142 -12.10 -23.18 2.96
CA LEU A 142 -11.36 -21.93 2.83
C LEU A 142 -11.80 -20.87 3.84
N ASP A 143 -12.83 -21.10 4.65
CA ASP A 143 -13.23 -20.09 5.65
C ASP A 143 -12.30 -20.18 6.86
N LEU A 144 -11.30 -19.30 6.92
CA LEU A 144 -10.31 -19.25 8.02
C LEU A 144 -10.96 -19.05 9.40
N TYR A 145 -12.17 -18.49 9.43
CA TYR A 145 -12.88 -18.18 10.68
C TYR A 145 -13.98 -19.19 11.00
N ASN A 146 -14.16 -20.21 10.17
CA ASN A 146 -15.06 -21.32 10.45
C ASN A 146 -14.37 -22.32 11.40
N PRO A 147 -14.89 -22.56 12.62
CA PRO A 147 -14.30 -23.52 13.55
C PRO A 147 -14.31 -24.97 13.01
N ASP A 148 -15.21 -25.27 12.06
CA ASP A 148 -15.31 -26.59 11.43
C ASP A 148 -14.44 -26.71 10.16
N ASN A 149 -13.65 -25.69 9.80
CA ASN A 149 -12.73 -25.79 8.68
C ASN A 149 -11.68 -26.88 8.98
N PRO A 150 -11.50 -27.91 8.13
CA PRO A 150 -10.51 -28.96 8.36
C PRO A 150 -9.06 -28.45 8.31
N ASN A 151 -8.82 -27.28 7.73
CA ASN A 151 -7.53 -26.62 7.68
C ASN A 151 -7.44 -25.58 8.81
N GLN A 152 -6.72 -25.91 9.88
CA GLN A 152 -6.48 -25.03 11.03
C GLN A 152 -4.98 -24.70 11.16
N PRO A 153 -4.62 -23.57 11.82
CA PRO A 153 -3.22 -23.27 12.07
C PRO A 153 -2.58 -24.31 13.02
N PRO A 154 -1.29 -24.67 12.84
CA PRO A 154 -0.40 -24.19 11.79
C PRO A 154 -0.78 -24.78 10.42
N TYR A 155 -0.84 -23.91 9.41
CA TYR A 155 -1.30 -24.25 8.08
C TYR A 155 -0.21 -25.00 7.29
N SER A 156 -0.62 -26.00 6.50
CA SER A 156 0.29 -26.67 5.57
C SER A 156 0.63 -25.78 4.38
N GLU A 157 1.80 -25.99 3.77
CA GLU A 157 2.19 -25.29 2.53
C GLU A 157 1.17 -25.51 1.40
N GLU A 158 0.61 -26.71 1.30
CA GLU A 158 -0.44 -27.05 0.33
C GLU A 158 -1.69 -26.19 0.54
N PHE A 159 -2.17 -26.06 1.79
CA PHE A 159 -3.31 -25.22 2.10
C PHE A 159 -3.02 -23.76 1.79
N LEU A 160 -1.85 -23.25 2.19
CA LEU A 160 -1.46 -21.86 1.93
C LEU A 160 -1.43 -21.58 0.42
N ALA A 161 -0.86 -22.47 -0.39
CA ALA A 161 -0.84 -22.34 -1.84
C ALA A 161 -2.26 -22.31 -2.43
N ARG A 162 -3.14 -23.24 -2.02
CA ARG A 162 -4.55 -23.27 -2.43
C ARG A 162 -5.28 -21.99 -2.03
N TYR A 163 -5.09 -21.52 -0.79
CA TYR A 163 -5.74 -20.33 -0.27
C TYR A 163 -5.32 -19.08 -1.03
N ARG A 164 -4.02 -18.86 -1.24
CA ARG A 164 -3.50 -17.72 -2.02
C ARG A 164 -4.00 -17.75 -3.46
N HIS A 165 -4.08 -18.92 -4.08
CA HIS A 165 -4.66 -19.04 -5.41
C HIS A 165 -6.13 -18.62 -5.43
N ALA A 166 -6.94 -19.08 -4.47
CA ALA A 166 -8.34 -18.72 -4.37
C ALA A 166 -8.57 -17.22 -4.09
N GLN A 167 -7.66 -16.56 -3.35
CA GLN A 167 -7.68 -15.11 -3.18
C GLN A 167 -7.50 -14.34 -4.50
N ILE A 168 -6.51 -14.74 -5.31
CA ILE A 168 -6.25 -14.15 -6.63
C ILE A 168 -7.45 -14.37 -7.55
N GLU A 169 -7.98 -15.60 -7.60
CA GLU A 169 -9.16 -15.90 -8.42
C GLU A 169 -10.38 -15.09 -7.98
N ARG A 170 -10.56 -14.85 -6.69
CA ARG A 170 -11.63 -13.96 -6.19
C ARG A 170 -11.44 -12.53 -6.66
N ASN A 171 -10.23 -11.96 -6.56
CA ASN A 171 -9.94 -10.62 -7.08
C ASN A 171 -10.29 -10.54 -8.58
N ARG A 172 -9.84 -11.52 -9.37
CA ARG A 172 -10.11 -11.61 -10.81
C ARG A 172 -11.60 -11.69 -11.15
N ARG A 173 -12.40 -12.44 -10.37
CA ARG A 173 -13.86 -12.47 -10.55
C ARG A 173 -14.49 -11.09 -10.34
N ILE A 174 -14.11 -10.39 -9.27
CA ILE A 174 -14.59 -9.02 -9.00
C ILE A 174 -14.17 -8.10 -10.16
N THR A 175 -12.90 -8.14 -10.57
CA THR A 175 -12.37 -7.34 -11.68
C THR A 175 -13.12 -7.60 -13.00
N ALA A 176 -13.40 -8.87 -13.33
CA ALA A 176 -14.14 -9.22 -14.53
C ALA A 176 -15.54 -8.59 -14.52
N TRP A 177 -16.27 -8.74 -13.42
CA TRP A 177 -17.58 -8.11 -13.24
C TRP A 177 -17.52 -6.58 -13.34
N VAL A 178 -16.48 -5.96 -12.76
CA VAL A 178 -16.26 -4.51 -12.86
C VAL A 178 -16.07 -4.05 -14.31
N LYS A 179 -15.25 -4.77 -15.09
CA LYS A 179 -15.01 -4.49 -16.52
C LYS A 179 -16.26 -4.67 -17.37
N ASP A 180 -17.04 -5.72 -17.08
CA ASP A 180 -18.33 -5.96 -17.73
C ASP A 180 -19.30 -4.82 -17.47
N LYS A 181 -19.42 -4.36 -16.21
CA LYS A 181 -20.28 -3.22 -15.85
C LYS A 181 -19.86 -1.92 -16.52
N LEU A 182 -18.56 -1.64 -16.62
CA LEU A 182 -18.07 -0.46 -17.38
C LEU A 182 -18.44 -0.57 -18.86
N SER A 183 -18.33 -1.76 -19.44
CA SER A 183 -18.67 -2.02 -20.84
C SER A 183 -20.17 -1.89 -21.10
N GLU A 184 -21.03 -2.34 -20.18
CA GLU A 184 -22.49 -2.11 -20.23
C GLU A 184 -22.83 -0.61 -20.24
N LEU A 185 -22.23 0.18 -19.34
CA LEU A 185 -22.45 1.63 -19.27
C LEU A 185 -22.03 2.32 -20.58
N LYS A 186 -20.86 1.96 -21.12
CA LYS A 186 -20.37 2.48 -22.41
C LYS A 186 -21.30 2.10 -23.56
N ALA A 187 -21.75 0.85 -23.64
CA ALA A 187 -22.67 0.37 -24.66
C ALA A 187 -24.05 1.05 -24.60
N ALA A 188 -24.49 1.47 -23.41
CA ALA A 188 -25.69 2.25 -23.19
C ALA A 188 -25.54 3.75 -23.54
N GLY A 189 -24.40 4.18 -24.09
CA GLY A 189 -24.13 5.58 -24.41
C GLY A 189 -23.87 6.46 -23.18
N ARG A 190 -23.49 5.85 -22.05
CA ARG A 190 -23.23 6.50 -20.76
C ARG A 190 -21.78 6.27 -20.30
N PRO A 191 -20.76 6.61 -21.11
CA PRO A 191 -19.37 6.27 -20.83
C PRO A 191 -18.79 6.96 -19.58
N ASP A 192 -19.38 8.09 -19.17
CA ASP A 192 -18.94 8.87 -18.01
C ASP A 192 -19.66 8.47 -16.71
N ASP A 193 -20.67 7.62 -16.80
CA ASP A 193 -21.42 7.16 -15.64
C ASP A 193 -20.57 6.20 -14.80
N GLU A 194 -21.01 6.00 -13.56
CA GLU A 194 -20.31 5.20 -12.56
C GLU A 194 -21.28 4.31 -11.78
N PHE A 195 -20.77 3.19 -11.26
CA PHE A 195 -21.50 2.30 -10.36
C PHE A 195 -20.68 2.08 -9.08
N CYS A 196 -21.33 2.19 -7.93
CA CYS A 196 -20.71 1.92 -6.63
C CYS A 196 -21.11 0.53 -6.13
N PHE A 197 -20.18 -0.20 -5.53
CA PHE A 197 -20.41 -1.52 -4.97
C PHE A 197 -19.61 -1.72 -3.67
N VAL A 198 -19.95 -2.78 -2.96
CA VAL A 198 -19.33 -3.15 -1.68
C VAL A 198 -18.53 -4.42 -1.88
N VAL A 199 -17.34 -4.48 -1.29
CA VAL A 199 -16.53 -5.71 -1.25
C VAL A 199 -16.51 -6.23 0.18
N HIS A 200 -16.96 -7.46 0.36
CA HIS A 200 -17.00 -8.13 1.66
C HIS A 200 -15.75 -8.98 1.93
N GLY A 201 -15.49 -9.34 3.18
CA GLY A 201 -14.38 -10.22 3.54
C GLY A 201 -13.01 -9.70 3.09
N THR A 202 -12.52 -8.61 3.70
CA THR A 202 -11.26 -7.94 3.30
C THR A 202 -10.19 -7.92 4.40
N MET A 203 -10.28 -8.87 5.35
CA MET A 203 -9.28 -9.07 6.41
C MET A 203 -9.20 -10.55 6.77
N ALA A 204 -8.74 -11.40 5.85
CA ALA A 204 -8.66 -12.85 6.01
C ALA A 204 -7.34 -13.37 5.43
N ASP A 205 -6.24 -12.95 6.05
CA ASP A 205 -4.91 -13.43 5.74
C ASP A 205 -4.49 -14.53 6.75
N PRO A 206 -4.00 -15.70 6.29
CA PRO A 206 -3.48 -16.76 7.17
C PRO A 206 -2.41 -16.28 8.16
N ARG A 207 -1.62 -15.24 7.82
CA ARG A 207 -0.61 -14.63 8.70
C ARG A 207 -1.20 -14.12 10.02
N TRP A 208 -2.47 -13.74 10.04
CA TRP A 208 -3.10 -13.24 11.28
C TRP A 208 -3.42 -14.35 12.27
N LEU A 209 -3.58 -15.58 11.79
CA LEU A 209 -3.97 -16.74 12.61
C LEU A 209 -2.80 -17.69 12.88
N ASP A 210 -1.85 -17.77 11.95
CA ASP A 210 -0.67 -18.61 12.05
C ASP A 210 0.62 -17.76 12.14
N PRO A 211 1.27 -17.70 13.32
CA PRO A 211 2.51 -16.95 13.48
C PRO A 211 3.72 -17.56 12.75
N SER A 212 3.63 -18.79 12.25
CA SER A 212 4.69 -19.40 11.45
C SER A 212 4.71 -18.92 9.99
N VAL A 213 3.60 -18.36 9.50
CA VAL A 213 3.50 -17.76 8.16
C VAL A 213 4.05 -16.34 8.20
N ASP A 214 5.13 -16.09 7.45
CA ASP A 214 5.85 -14.80 7.43
C ASP A 214 6.17 -14.31 8.87
N PRO A 215 6.99 -15.07 9.62
CA PRO A 215 7.13 -14.93 11.07
C PRO A 215 7.72 -13.57 11.43
N ASN A 216 7.12 -12.93 12.44
CA ASN A 216 7.61 -11.70 13.04
C ASN A 216 7.13 -11.59 14.50
N GLU A 217 7.40 -10.48 15.17
CA GLU A 217 7.06 -10.19 16.56
C GLU A 217 5.63 -9.66 16.75
N ARG A 218 4.74 -9.76 15.74
CA ARG A 218 3.34 -9.35 15.86
C ARG A 218 2.63 -10.18 16.93
N THR A 219 1.57 -9.60 17.52
CA THR A 219 0.67 -10.37 18.38
C THR A 219 -0.18 -11.31 17.52
N PRO A 220 -0.12 -12.65 17.72
CA PRO A 220 -0.96 -13.58 16.97
C PRO A 220 -2.44 -13.32 17.21
N GLY A 221 -3.29 -13.52 16.19
CA GLY A 221 -4.73 -13.26 16.28
C GLY A 221 -5.12 -11.78 16.19
N SER A 222 -4.19 -10.90 15.81
CA SER A 222 -4.43 -9.45 15.66
C SER A 222 -3.95 -8.96 14.29
N CYS A 223 -4.63 -7.94 13.78
CA CYS A 223 -4.14 -7.06 12.71
C CYS A 223 -4.20 -5.60 13.18
N TYR A 224 -3.69 -4.67 12.37
CA TYR A 224 -3.63 -3.24 12.71
C TYR A 224 -4.99 -2.56 12.98
N LEU A 225 -6.10 -3.25 12.68
CA LEU A 225 -7.47 -2.80 12.96
C LEU A 225 -8.14 -3.57 14.12
N GLY A 226 -7.41 -4.46 14.79
CA GLY A 226 -7.87 -5.27 15.92
C GLY A 226 -8.07 -6.74 15.54
N ASP A 227 -9.17 -7.33 16.00
CA ASP A 227 -9.52 -8.72 15.72
C ASP A 227 -9.80 -8.90 14.21
N PRO A 228 -9.02 -9.74 13.50
CA PRO A 228 -9.15 -9.87 12.05
C PRO A 228 -10.50 -10.51 11.64
N GLN A 229 -11.10 -11.38 12.46
CA GLN A 229 -12.43 -11.95 12.19
C GLN A 229 -13.51 -10.87 12.21
N VAL A 230 -13.46 -9.98 13.21
CA VAL A 230 -14.40 -8.85 13.33
C VAL A 230 -14.20 -7.87 12.17
N VAL A 231 -12.95 -7.51 11.88
CA VAL A 231 -12.61 -6.53 10.83
C VAL A 231 -12.99 -7.05 9.44
N ASN A 232 -12.91 -8.35 9.19
CA ASN A 232 -13.15 -8.97 7.88
C ASN A 232 -14.49 -8.55 7.25
N MET A 233 -15.53 -8.37 8.07
CA MET A 233 -16.86 -7.95 7.63
C MET A 233 -17.23 -6.52 8.05
N SER A 234 -16.32 -5.81 8.72
CA SER A 234 -16.53 -4.48 9.25
C SER A 234 -16.53 -3.39 8.15
N PRO A 235 -17.29 -2.31 8.31
CA PRO A 235 -17.30 -1.19 7.36
C PRO A 235 -15.96 -0.45 7.23
N VAL A 236 -15.01 -0.67 8.15
CA VAL A 236 -13.67 -0.03 8.13
C VAL A 236 -12.62 -0.82 7.34
N GLY A 237 -12.97 -2.00 6.82
CA GLY A 237 -12.04 -2.81 6.01
C GLY A 237 -11.60 -2.10 4.73
N LEU A 238 -10.41 -2.46 4.24
CA LEU A 238 -9.91 -1.92 2.96
C LEU A 238 -10.86 -2.24 1.81
N ALA A 239 -10.94 -1.33 0.83
CA ALA A 239 -11.76 -1.47 -0.37
C ALA A 239 -13.25 -1.76 -0.10
N ARG A 240 -13.75 -1.44 1.11
CA ARG A 240 -15.12 -1.76 1.50
C ARG A 240 -16.14 -1.15 0.55
N PHE A 241 -15.92 0.08 0.13
CA PHE A 241 -16.76 0.80 -0.81
C PHE A 241 -15.90 1.18 -2.01
N CYS A 242 -16.33 0.80 -3.21
CA CYS A 242 -15.61 1.07 -4.44
C CYS A 242 -16.54 1.60 -5.52
N THR A 243 -16.04 2.49 -6.36
CA THR A 243 -16.52 2.65 -7.73
C THR A 243 -15.83 1.68 -8.68
N LEU A 244 -16.38 1.46 -9.87
CA LEU A 244 -15.79 0.57 -10.89
C LEU A 244 -14.35 1.00 -11.22
N ARG A 245 -14.14 2.30 -11.47
CA ARG A 245 -12.81 2.85 -11.82
C ARG A 245 -11.84 2.81 -10.65
N SER A 246 -12.31 3.07 -9.42
CA SER A 246 -11.47 2.98 -8.23
C SER A 246 -10.94 1.56 -8.01
N TRP A 247 -11.75 0.53 -8.30
CA TRP A 247 -11.34 -0.85 -8.21
C TRP A 247 -10.21 -1.15 -9.19
N LEU A 248 -10.38 -0.79 -10.47
CA LEU A 248 -9.36 -1.05 -11.47
C LEU A 248 -8.04 -0.32 -11.18
N SER A 249 -8.08 0.91 -10.68
CA SER A 249 -6.88 1.70 -10.41
C SER A 249 -6.16 1.32 -9.10
N GLN A 250 -6.88 0.83 -8.08
CA GLN A 250 -6.29 0.55 -6.76
C GLN A 250 -6.19 -0.93 -6.41
N TRP A 251 -7.15 -1.74 -6.83
CA TRP A 251 -7.47 -3.02 -6.19
C TRP A 251 -7.41 -4.20 -7.15
N SER A 252 -7.55 -3.98 -8.45
CA SER A 252 -7.43 -5.05 -9.46
C SER A 252 -6.02 -5.61 -9.49
N TYR A 253 -5.92 -6.93 -9.27
CA TYR A 253 -4.64 -7.63 -9.14
C TYR A 253 -3.78 -7.55 -10.40
N ASP A 254 -4.39 -7.68 -11.58
CA ASP A 254 -3.66 -7.73 -12.86
C ASP A 254 -3.60 -6.37 -13.59
N ASP A 255 -4.41 -5.37 -13.17
CA ASP A 255 -4.57 -4.12 -13.94
C ASP A 255 -4.00 -2.87 -13.26
N ALA A 256 -3.92 -2.83 -11.92
CA ALA A 256 -3.53 -1.61 -11.20
C ALA A 256 -2.04 -1.27 -11.42
N HIS A 257 -1.75 -0.02 -11.79
CA HIS A 257 -0.37 0.41 -12.08
C HIS A 257 0.51 0.64 -10.84
N GLY A 258 -0.11 0.94 -9.68
CA GLY A 258 0.58 1.34 -8.45
C GLY A 258 1.28 0.19 -7.71
N ASP A 259 2.12 -0.57 -8.41
CA ASP A 259 2.83 -1.75 -7.92
C ASP A 259 4.29 -1.45 -7.55
N GLY A 260 4.61 -1.49 -6.26
CA GLY A 260 5.96 -1.20 -5.78
C GLY A 260 7.02 -2.22 -6.19
N ILE A 261 6.64 -3.46 -6.54
CA ILE A 261 7.60 -4.45 -7.04
C ILE A 261 7.96 -4.13 -8.49
N THR A 262 6.95 -3.91 -9.33
CA THR A 262 7.18 -3.54 -10.74
C THR A 262 7.88 -2.18 -10.84
N CYS A 263 7.38 -1.17 -10.14
CA CYS A 263 7.96 0.17 -10.17
C CYS A 263 9.32 0.26 -9.49
N GLY A 264 9.59 -0.61 -8.51
CA GLY A 264 10.88 -0.69 -7.80
C GLY A 264 12.06 -0.92 -8.74
N CYS A 265 11.87 -1.75 -9.76
CA CYS A 265 12.91 -2.13 -10.73
C CYS A 265 13.55 -0.94 -11.44
N ASP A 266 12.77 0.14 -11.65
CA ASP A 266 13.20 1.30 -12.44
C ASP A 266 13.71 2.46 -11.58
N ILE A 267 13.72 2.30 -10.25
CA ILE A 267 14.20 3.35 -9.35
C ILE A 267 15.69 3.60 -9.60
N ALA A 268 16.02 4.84 -9.95
CA ALA A 268 17.38 5.26 -10.32
C ALA A 268 18.02 6.19 -9.29
N VAL A 269 17.45 6.26 -8.08
CA VAL A 269 17.93 7.10 -6.97
C VAL A 269 18.21 6.25 -5.73
N PRO A 270 19.07 6.71 -4.81
CA PRO A 270 19.32 6.02 -3.55
C PRO A 270 18.04 5.72 -2.78
N ALA A 271 17.99 4.54 -2.16
CA ALA A 271 16.80 4.10 -1.44
C ALA A 271 17.12 3.57 -0.03
N LEU A 272 16.25 3.89 0.92
CA LEU A 272 16.24 3.32 2.27
C LEU A 272 14.92 2.58 2.50
N VAL A 273 14.98 1.35 2.99
CA VAL A 273 13.80 0.56 3.34
C VAL A 273 13.88 0.20 4.82
N ILE A 274 12.88 0.61 5.61
CA ILE A 274 12.78 0.27 7.03
C ILE A 274 11.55 -0.59 7.27
N GLY A 275 11.78 -1.82 7.73
CA GLY A 275 10.77 -2.77 8.19
C GLY A 275 10.57 -2.72 9.70
N ASN A 276 9.36 -3.01 10.14
CA ASN A 276 8.98 -3.06 11.56
C ASN A 276 8.74 -4.52 11.95
N LEU A 277 9.46 -5.04 12.95
CA LEU A 277 9.41 -6.47 13.25
C LEU A 277 8.17 -6.91 14.04
N ALA A 278 7.42 -6.00 14.66
CA ALA A 278 6.12 -6.28 15.28
C ALA A 278 4.93 -5.72 14.47
N ASP A 279 5.12 -5.53 13.16
CA ASP A 279 4.09 -5.00 12.26
C ASP A 279 2.95 -6.01 12.03
N ASP A 280 1.72 -5.56 12.23
CA ASP A 280 0.46 -6.29 12.09
C ASP A 280 -0.38 -5.81 10.88
N ALA A 281 0.27 -5.16 9.92
CA ALA A 281 -0.23 -4.83 8.60
C ALA A 281 0.79 -5.19 7.50
N CYS A 282 1.99 -4.60 7.56
CA CYS A 282 3.05 -4.74 6.57
C CYS A 282 4.14 -5.67 7.13
N THR A 283 3.88 -6.97 7.10
CA THR A 283 4.80 -8.00 7.59
C THR A 283 6.15 -8.02 6.85
N PRO A 284 7.20 -8.70 7.37
CA PRO A 284 8.56 -8.65 6.82
C PRO A 284 8.64 -8.96 5.32
N SER A 285 7.82 -9.89 4.80
CA SER A 285 7.79 -10.17 3.35
C SER A 285 7.52 -8.92 2.49
N HIS A 286 6.76 -7.93 2.94
CA HIS A 286 6.58 -6.69 2.18
C HIS A 286 7.88 -5.88 2.12
N THR A 287 8.57 -5.75 3.25
CA THR A 287 9.86 -5.06 3.37
C THR A 287 10.90 -5.72 2.46
N CYS A 288 11.08 -7.03 2.56
CA CYS A 288 12.05 -7.79 1.75
C CYS A 288 11.75 -7.69 0.26
N ARG A 289 10.49 -7.93 -0.15
CA ARG A 289 10.10 -7.87 -1.58
C ARG A 289 10.33 -6.47 -2.17
N LEU A 290 9.98 -5.41 -1.43
CA LEU A 290 10.24 -4.03 -1.87
C LEU A 290 11.75 -3.76 -1.98
N PHE A 291 12.54 -4.16 -0.99
CA PHE A 291 14.00 -3.98 -1.03
C PHE A 291 14.63 -4.73 -2.20
N GLU A 292 14.27 -5.98 -2.42
CA GLU A 292 14.77 -6.81 -3.52
C GLU A 292 14.43 -6.20 -4.88
N ALA A 293 13.20 -5.69 -5.03
CA ALA A 293 12.72 -5.07 -6.27
C ALA A 293 13.46 -3.80 -6.66
N ILE A 294 13.95 -3.00 -5.70
CA ILE A 294 14.62 -1.72 -6.01
C ILE A 294 15.84 -1.95 -6.91
N GLY A 295 15.82 -1.38 -8.12
CA GLY A 295 16.88 -1.54 -9.11
C GLY A 295 18.17 -0.78 -8.81
N HIS A 296 18.11 0.28 -7.99
CA HIS A 296 19.28 1.08 -7.66
C HIS A 296 20.25 0.31 -6.74
N PRO A 297 21.57 0.28 -7.05
CA PRO A 297 22.54 -0.47 -6.26
C PRO A 297 22.85 0.17 -4.90
N ASN A 298 22.71 1.49 -4.78
CA ASN A 298 22.80 2.17 -3.50
C ASN A 298 21.43 2.09 -2.81
N LYS A 299 21.17 0.95 -2.18
CA LYS A 299 19.98 0.69 -1.38
C LYS A 299 20.35 0.06 -0.05
N GLU A 300 19.66 0.47 1.01
CA GLU A 300 19.86 -0.03 2.38
C GLU A 300 18.55 -0.55 2.95
N MET A 301 18.60 -1.66 3.71
CA MET A 301 17.46 -2.20 4.44
C MET A 301 17.80 -2.29 5.92
N HIS A 302 16.89 -1.80 6.77
CA HIS A 302 16.97 -1.93 8.21
C HIS A 302 15.66 -2.47 8.75
N GLU A 303 15.75 -3.18 9.87
CA GLU A 303 14.59 -3.69 10.59
C GLU A 303 14.63 -3.18 12.02
N ILE A 304 13.47 -2.79 12.56
CA ILE A 304 13.34 -2.27 13.92
C ILE A 304 12.65 -3.31 14.81
N PRO A 305 13.39 -4.01 15.69
CA PRO A 305 12.84 -4.95 16.66
C PRO A 305 11.77 -4.31 17.54
N GLY A 306 10.67 -5.03 17.77
CA GLY A 306 9.54 -4.60 18.60
C GLY A 306 8.71 -3.44 18.06
N ALA A 307 9.04 -2.90 16.88
CA ALA A 307 8.28 -1.80 16.30
C ALA A 307 6.96 -2.32 15.71
N THR A 308 5.86 -1.72 16.13
CA THR A 308 4.51 -1.90 15.57
C THR A 308 4.32 -1.04 14.32
N HIS A 309 3.26 -1.27 13.54
CA HIS A 309 3.01 -0.51 12.31
C HIS A 309 2.97 1.01 12.50
N TYR A 310 2.52 1.50 13.67
CA TYR A 310 2.34 2.93 13.95
C TYR A 310 3.21 3.46 15.09
N TYR A 311 4.13 2.67 15.66
CA TYR A 311 4.91 3.07 16.83
C TYR A 311 4.01 3.65 17.95
N ALA A 312 2.82 3.07 18.13
CA ALA A 312 1.80 3.62 19.00
C ALA A 312 1.97 3.10 20.43
N GLY A 313 2.21 4.01 21.38
CA GLY A 313 2.33 3.69 22.80
C GLY A 313 3.64 4.15 23.43
N PRO A 314 3.74 4.15 24.77
CA PRO A 314 4.97 4.56 25.47
C PRO A 314 6.19 3.68 25.17
N ASP A 315 5.97 2.38 24.98
CA ASP A 315 6.96 1.32 24.70
C ASP A 315 7.51 1.34 23.27
N GLN A 316 6.94 2.20 22.41
CA GLN A 316 7.33 2.36 21.01
C GLN A 316 8.20 3.59 20.74
N ARG A 317 8.45 4.43 21.76
CA ARG A 317 9.18 5.70 21.61
C ARG A 317 10.66 5.51 21.29
N ASP A 318 11.30 4.54 21.92
CA ASP A 318 12.69 4.17 21.66
C ASP A 318 12.86 3.55 20.27
N LYS A 319 11.89 2.74 19.82
CA LYS A 319 11.86 2.14 18.47
C LYS A 319 11.74 3.24 17.40
N LEU A 320 10.85 4.21 17.64
CA LEU A 320 10.72 5.36 16.76
C LEU A 320 11.99 6.21 16.73
N GLY A 321 12.66 6.39 17.88
CA GLY A 321 13.96 7.05 17.98
C GLY A 321 15.02 6.34 17.14
N GLN A 322 15.13 5.01 17.28
CA GLN A 322 16.06 4.20 16.48
C GLN A 322 15.83 4.36 14.97
N ALA A 323 14.57 4.32 14.53
CA ALA A 323 14.23 4.54 13.12
C ALA A 323 14.64 5.95 12.65
N VAL A 324 14.39 6.98 13.46
CA VAL A 324 14.79 8.37 13.17
C VAL A 324 16.31 8.51 13.09
N ASP A 325 17.08 7.85 13.97
CA ASP A 325 18.54 7.91 13.95
C ASP A 325 19.09 7.30 12.65
N ILE A 326 18.57 6.14 12.24
CA ILE A 326 18.93 5.49 10.97
C ILE A 326 18.61 6.41 9.78
N ILE A 327 17.43 7.01 9.76
CA ILE A 327 17.00 7.93 8.69
C ILE A 327 17.91 9.16 8.67
N SER A 328 18.21 9.73 9.82
CA SER A 328 19.04 10.95 9.94
C SER A 328 20.45 10.71 9.42
N ASP A 329 21.06 9.58 9.82
CA ASP A 329 22.37 9.16 9.32
C ASP A 329 22.34 8.94 7.79
N TRP A 330 21.34 8.22 7.28
CA TRP A 330 21.20 7.96 5.86
C TRP A 330 21.05 9.26 5.05
N LEU A 331 20.21 10.18 5.50
CA LEU A 331 20.03 11.49 4.86
C LEU A 331 21.35 12.29 4.85
N ALA A 332 22.11 12.29 5.94
CA ALA A 332 23.38 12.99 6.04
C ALA A 332 24.45 12.39 5.10
N ARG A 333 24.60 11.06 5.06
CA ARG A 333 25.55 10.37 4.17
C ARG A 333 25.27 10.59 2.68
N HIS A 334 24.01 10.88 2.33
CA HIS A 334 23.58 11.16 0.96
C HIS A 334 23.44 12.65 0.64
N ASP A 335 23.90 13.54 1.53
CA ASP A 335 23.84 14.99 1.35
C ASP A 335 22.38 15.49 1.16
N PHE A 336 21.41 14.84 1.80
CA PHE A 336 20.00 15.26 1.85
C PHE A 336 19.69 16.08 3.11
N ALA A 337 20.54 16.01 4.13
CA ALA A 337 20.48 16.80 5.35
C ALA A 337 21.90 17.20 5.78
N GLU A 338 22.03 18.33 6.47
CA GLU A 338 23.31 18.72 7.08
C GLU A 338 23.67 17.75 8.22
N THR A 339 24.95 17.47 8.38
CA THR A 339 25.47 16.75 9.56
C THR A 339 25.34 17.70 10.77
N GLN A 340 24.57 17.30 11.78
CA GLN A 340 24.43 18.06 13.03
C GLN A 340 25.68 17.96 13.91
#